data_AF-A0A524PKS0-F1
#
_entry.id   AF-A0A524PKS0-F1
#
_cell.length_a   1.000
_cell.length_b   1.000
_cell.length_c   1.000
_cell.angle_alpha   90.00
_cell.angle_beta   90.00
_cell.angle_gamma   90.00
#
_symmetry.space_group_name_H-M   'P 1'
#
loop_
_entity.id
_entity.type
_entity.pdbx_description
1 polymer ?
#
loop_
_entity_poly.entity_id
_entity_poly.type
_entity_poly.pdbx_seq_one_letter_code
_entity_poly.pdbx_strand_id
1 'polypeptide(L)'
;MRKVTHLTLFVVVLLLLGGGAIGCESSPSSSPDDGAVPAYADTATETCLQGLSDNDLAKYTQYANAEFKTAVTQEILDASATQINNQLGAYQSIEFLRTEEKDGYVIVHYKAKYAKGQIGIRMVFDEDHLIAGQWFE
;
A
#
# COMPACT_ATOMS: atom_id res chain seq x y z
N MET A 1 -46.74 25.37 7.25
CA MET A 1 -47.88 24.68 7.90
C MET A 1 -47.59 23.19 7.89
N ARG A 2 -47.06 22.62 8.97
CA ARG A 2 -47.81 21.78 9.95
C ARG A 2 -48.68 20.68 9.31
N LYS A 3 -48.26 19.41 9.47
CA LYS A 3 -48.98 18.42 10.30
C LYS A 3 -47.99 17.58 11.11
N VAL A 4 -48.25 17.49 12.41
CA VAL A 4 -47.52 16.76 13.46
C VAL A 4 -48.46 15.69 14.03
N THR A 5 -47.89 14.69 14.76
CA THR A 5 -48.55 13.64 15.59
C THR A 5 -49.38 12.58 14.83
N HIS A 6 -49.65 11.36 15.33
CA HIS A 6 -49.56 10.73 16.68
C HIS A 6 -48.99 9.27 16.54
N LEU A 7 -48.09 8.75 17.39
CA LEU A 7 -48.24 8.16 18.75
C LEU A 7 -48.54 6.63 18.81
N THR A 8 -47.51 5.83 19.07
CA THR A 8 -47.52 4.54 19.83
C THR A 8 -46.04 4.22 20.12
N LEU A 9 -45.47 4.24 21.33
CA LEU A 9 -45.89 3.85 22.69
C LEU A 9 -46.15 2.34 22.87
N PHE A 10 -45.07 1.59 23.07
CA PHE A 10 -44.98 0.35 23.86
C PHE A 10 -43.59 0.35 24.52
N VAL A 11 -43.44 0.85 25.74
CA VAL A 11 -43.62 0.15 27.04
C VAL A 11 -42.47 -0.82 27.35
N VAL A 12 -41.86 -0.58 28.51
CA VAL A 12 -40.61 -1.16 29.05
C VAL A 12 -40.86 -2.49 29.77
N VAL A 13 -39.92 -3.45 29.63
CA VAL A 13 -39.55 -4.44 30.67
C VAL A 13 -38.03 -4.65 30.59
N LEU A 14 -37.21 -4.01 31.43
CA LEU A 14 -36.76 -4.39 32.78
C LEU A 14 -35.78 -5.59 32.87
N LEU A 15 -34.53 -5.25 33.24
CA LEU A 15 -33.53 -6.01 34.01
C LEU A 15 -33.48 -7.56 33.95
N LEU A 16 -32.27 -8.10 33.73
CA LEU A 16 -31.43 -8.63 34.83
C LEU A 16 -29.99 -8.90 34.39
N LEU A 17 -29.03 -8.80 35.32
CA LEU A 17 -27.64 -9.20 35.07
C LEU A 17 -27.52 -10.73 35.04
N GLY A 18 -26.90 -11.27 33.99
CA GLY A 18 -26.45 -12.66 33.92
C GLY A 18 -24.99 -12.67 33.48
N GLY A 19 -24.08 -13.01 34.40
CA GLY A 19 -22.65 -13.12 34.09
C GLY A 19 -22.36 -14.33 33.22
N GLY A 20 -21.57 -14.15 32.17
CA GLY A 20 -21.19 -15.20 31.23
C GLY A 20 -19.90 -14.82 30.49
N ALA A 21 -18.77 -14.87 31.19
CA ALA A 21 -17.47 -14.84 30.54
C ALA A 21 -17.23 -16.20 29.87
N ILE A 22 -17.61 -16.31 28.60
CA ILE A 22 -17.27 -17.44 27.73
C ILE A 22 -16.40 -16.85 26.63
N GLY A 23 -15.21 -17.43 26.46
CA GLY A 23 -14.10 -16.76 25.78
C GLY A 23 -14.41 -16.38 24.34
N CYS A 24 -13.87 -15.23 23.91
CA CYS A 24 -13.51 -15.06 22.51
C CYS A 24 -12.54 -16.18 22.16
N GLU A 25 -13.00 -17.17 21.40
CA GLU A 25 -12.11 -18.01 20.61
C GLU A 25 -11.54 -17.12 19.51
N SER A 26 -10.49 -16.38 19.86
CA SER A 26 -9.70 -15.61 18.92
C SER A 26 -9.07 -16.61 17.96
N SER A 27 -9.67 -16.78 16.77
CA SER A 27 -8.99 -17.37 15.62
C SER A 27 -7.59 -16.77 15.56
N PRO A 28 -6.51 -17.58 15.43
CA PRO A 28 -5.20 -17.03 15.18
C PRO A 28 -5.25 -16.33 13.84
N SER A 29 -5.40 -15.00 13.88
CA SER A 29 -5.06 -14.14 12.77
C SER A 29 -3.58 -14.33 12.57
N SER A 30 -3.22 -15.16 11.58
CA SER A 30 -1.88 -15.20 11.03
C SER A 30 -1.63 -13.88 10.30
N SER A 31 -1.46 -12.77 11.04
CA SER A 31 -0.70 -11.66 10.48
C SER A 31 0.72 -12.19 10.27
N PRO A 32 1.27 -12.11 9.04
CA PRO A 32 2.70 -12.20 8.87
C PRO A 32 3.34 -11.11 9.74
N ASP A 33 4.46 -11.44 10.38
CA ASP A 33 5.24 -10.59 11.28
C ASP A 33 5.19 -9.09 10.92
N ASP A 34 4.40 -8.30 11.68
CA ASP A 34 3.92 -6.94 11.38
C ASP A 34 5.04 -5.85 11.29
N GLY A 35 6.31 -6.24 11.14
CA GLY A 35 7.47 -5.36 11.07
C GLY A 35 8.61 -5.80 10.14
N ALA A 36 8.50 -6.94 9.46
CA ALA A 36 9.55 -7.42 8.56
C ALA A 36 9.32 -6.96 7.10
N VAL A 37 10.34 -6.37 6.50
CA VAL A 37 10.41 -6.21 5.04
C VAL A 37 10.56 -7.59 4.41
N PRO A 38 9.74 -7.98 3.41
CA PRO A 38 10.01 -9.16 2.61
C PRO A 38 11.37 -9.02 1.91
N ALA A 39 12.27 -10.00 2.02
CA ALA A 39 13.68 -9.85 1.62
C ALA A 39 13.92 -9.49 0.12
N TYR A 40 12.90 -9.66 -0.73
CA TYR A 40 12.91 -9.25 -2.14
C TYR A 40 12.53 -7.78 -2.35
N ALA A 41 11.73 -7.19 -1.45
CA ALA A 41 10.98 -5.96 -1.70
C ALA A 41 11.89 -4.72 -1.76
N ASP A 42 12.88 -4.60 -0.88
CA ASP A 42 13.80 -3.46 -0.87
C ASP A 42 14.61 -3.40 -2.17
N THR A 43 15.33 -4.46 -2.53
CA THR A 43 16.15 -4.50 -3.76
C THR A 43 15.32 -4.23 -5.01
N ALA A 44 14.10 -4.78 -5.09
CA ALA A 44 13.18 -4.53 -6.20
C ALA A 44 12.72 -3.06 -6.24
N THR A 45 12.36 -2.49 -5.10
CA THR A 45 11.91 -1.10 -4.95
C THR A 45 13.02 -0.11 -5.24
N GLU A 46 14.22 -0.29 -4.68
CA GLU A 46 15.38 0.57 -4.94
C GLU A 46 15.77 0.55 -6.41
N THR A 47 15.78 -0.63 -7.03
CA THR A 47 16.09 -0.77 -8.47
C THR A 47 15.03 -0.06 -9.32
N CYS A 48 13.74 -0.23 -8.99
CA CYS A 48 12.63 0.44 -9.65
C CYS A 48 12.75 1.97 -9.54
N LEU A 49 12.83 2.52 -8.32
CA LEU A 49 12.90 3.97 -8.08
C LEU A 49 14.19 4.60 -8.64
N GLN A 50 15.32 3.88 -8.63
CA GLN A 50 16.53 4.34 -9.30
C GLN A 50 16.37 4.32 -10.83
N GLY A 51 15.70 3.31 -11.41
CA GLY A 51 15.35 3.29 -12.83
C GLY A 51 14.47 4.47 -13.24
N LEU A 52 13.51 4.86 -12.40
CA LEU A 52 12.71 6.09 -12.59
C LEU A 52 13.58 7.36 -12.53
N SER A 53 14.47 7.45 -11.54
CA SER A 53 15.37 8.61 -11.38
C SER A 53 16.34 8.76 -12.55
N ASP A 54 16.85 7.63 -13.07
CA ASP A 54 17.80 7.54 -14.20
C ASP A 54 17.11 7.62 -15.58
N ASN A 55 15.77 7.55 -15.61
CA ASN A 55 14.95 7.43 -16.82
C ASN A 55 15.26 6.17 -17.67
N ASP A 56 15.61 5.07 -17.01
CA ASP A 56 15.96 3.77 -17.59
C ASP A 56 14.80 2.78 -17.42
N LEU A 57 14.10 2.46 -18.52
CA LEU A 57 12.96 1.55 -18.53
C LEU A 57 13.32 0.09 -18.23
N ALA A 58 14.52 -0.36 -18.65
CA ALA A 58 14.96 -1.73 -18.39
C ALA A 58 15.23 -1.94 -16.90
N LYS A 59 15.80 -0.92 -16.24
CA LYS A 59 16.04 -0.88 -14.80
C LYS A 59 14.73 -0.68 -14.02
N TYR A 60 13.89 0.27 -14.42
CA TYR A 60 12.58 0.55 -13.81
C TYR A 60 11.71 -0.71 -13.75
N THR A 61 11.70 -1.50 -14.82
CA THR A 61 10.90 -2.72 -14.93
C THR A 61 11.65 -4.00 -14.59
N GLN A 62 12.92 -3.95 -14.14
CA GLN A 62 13.77 -5.14 -13.98
C GLN A 62 13.08 -6.27 -13.18
N TYR A 63 12.55 -5.93 -12.01
CA TYR A 63 11.86 -6.84 -11.09
C TYR A 63 10.33 -6.83 -11.24
N ALA A 64 9.80 -6.28 -12.34
CA ALA A 64 8.36 -6.21 -12.57
C ALA A 64 7.80 -7.45 -13.27
N ASN A 65 6.52 -7.70 -13.08
CA ASN A 65 5.79 -8.78 -13.75
C ASN A 65 5.44 -8.41 -15.20
N ALA A 66 4.86 -9.36 -15.94
CA ALA A 66 4.57 -9.18 -17.36
C ALA A 66 3.53 -8.07 -17.63
N GLU A 67 2.55 -7.90 -16.73
CA GLU A 67 1.49 -6.91 -16.88
C GLU A 67 2.04 -5.49 -16.68
N PHE A 68 2.81 -5.26 -15.61
CA PHE A 68 3.45 -3.98 -15.33
C PHE A 68 4.47 -3.60 -16.42
N LYS A 69 5.26 -4.59 -16.90
CA LYS A 69 6.16 -4.43 -18.07
C LYS A 69 5.42 -4.02 -19.35
N THR A 70 4.19 -4.49 -19.53
CA THR A 70 3.38 -4.16 -20.70
C THR A 70 2.67 -2.81 -20.54
N ALA A 71 2.30 -2.44 -19.31
CA ALA A 71 1.62 -1.19 -19.00
C ALA A 71 2.54 0.04 -19.04
N VAL A 72 3.82 -0.11 -18.72
CA VAL A 72 4.78 0.99 -18.67
C VAL A 72 5.60 1.07 -19.95
N THR A 73 5.29 2.06 -20.78
CA THR A 73 6.11 2.44 -21.94
C THR A 73 7.20 3.44 -21.55
N GLN A 74 8.18 3.65 -22.44
CA GLN A 74 9.19 4.71 -22.26
C GLN A 74 8.52 6.10 -22.15
N GLU A 75 7.44 6.37 -22.89
CA GLU A 75 6.71 7.63 -22.82
C GLU A 75 6.07 7.88 -21.43
N ILE A 76 5.50 6.83 -20.82
CA ILE A 76 4.95 6.90 -19.45
C ILE A 76 6.06 7.10 -18.43
N LEU A 77 7.22 6.48 -18.65
CA LEU A 77 8.41 6.66 -17.80
C LEU A 77 8.96 8.09 -17.93
N ASP A 78 9.17 8.58 -19.15
CA ASP A 78 9.71 9.92 -19.44
C ASP A 78 8.87 11.01 -18.76
N ALA A 79 7.54 10.91 -18.87
CA ALA A 79 6.61 11.84 -18.22
C ALA A 79 6.71 11.79 -16.68
N SER A 80 6.71 10.57 -16.12
CA SER A 80 6.81 10.35 -14.67
C SER A 80 8.16 10.81 -14.10
N ALA A 81 9.26 10.43 -14.74
CA ALA A 81 10.62 10.80 -14.37
C ALA A 81 10.80 12.32 -14.45
N THR A 82 10.31 12.96 -15.51
CA THR A 82 10.33 14.42 -15.66
C THR A 82 9.56 15.10 -14.52
N GLN A 83 8.36 14.62 -14.19
CA GLN A 83 7.56 15.18 -13.11
C GLN A 83 8.28 15.04 -11.75
N ILE A 84 8.74 13.84 -11.41
CA ILE A 84 9.39 13.54 -10.13
C ILE A 84 10.74 14.25 -10.00
N ASN A 85 11.62 14.21 -11.00
CA ASN A 85 12.93 14.87 -10.95
C ASN A 85 12.80 16.41 -10.88
N ASN A 86 11.80 17.00 -11.51
CA ASN A 86 11.53 18.44 -11.39
C ASN A 86 11.12 18.81 -9.95
N GLN A 87 10.17 18.07 -9.35
CA GLN A 87 9.62 18.37 -8.03
C GLN A 87 10.59 17.97 -6.89
N LEU A 88 11.05 16.72 -6.91
CA LEU A 88 11.78 16.07 -5.81
C LEU A 88 13.30 15.93 -6.08
N GLY A 89 13.75 16.04 -7.33
CA GLY A 89 15.16 15.81 -7.69
C GLY A 89 15.50 14.32 -7.78
N ALA A 90 16.79 14.00 -7.80
CA ALA A 90 17.27 12.62 -7.91
C ALA A 90 16.91 11.78 -6.67
N TYR A 91 16.62 10.50 -6.88
CA TYR A 91 16.39 9.50 -5.84
C TYR A 91 17.64 9.29 -4.97
N GLN A 92 17.44 8.90 -3.70
CA GLN A 92 18.52 8.67 -2.73
C GLN A 92 18.36 7.37 -1.94
N SER A 93 17.19 7.12 -1.34
CA SER A 93 16.94 5.92 -0.54
C SER A 93 15.44 5.70 -0.30
N ILE A 94 15.09 4.51 0.21
CA ILE A 94 13.81 4.22 0.84
C ILE A 94 13.95 4.11 2.37
N GLU A 95 12.80 4.12 3.04
CA GLU A 95 12.61 3.84 4.45
C GLU A 95 11.31 3.06 4.56
N PHE A 96 11.38 1.80 5.02
CA PHE A 96 10.20 0.96 5.22
C PHE A 96 9.26 1.55 6.26
N LEU A 97 7.95 1.47 6.01
CA LEU A 97 6.92 1.94 6.93
C LEU A 97 6.06 0.79 7.49
N ARG A 98 5.54 -0.08 6.61
CA ARG A 98 4.65 -1.21 6.94
C ARG A 98 4.42 -2.11 5.71
N THR A 99 4.03 -3.35 5.98
CA THR A 99 3.55 -4.31 4.99
C THR A 99 2.06 -4.58 5.22
N GLU A 100 1.31 -4.89 4.18
CA GLU A 100 -0.06 -5.43 4.23
C GLU A 100 -0.18 -6.59 3.22
N GLU A 101 -1.08 -7.53 3.46
CA GLU A 101 -1.48 -8.52 2.45
C GLU A 101 -2.93 -8.27 2.03
N LYS A 102 -3.20 -8.32 0.72
CA LYS A 102 -4.55 -8.13 0.19
C LYS A 102 -4.75 -8.86 -1.13
N ASP A 103 -5.81 -9.66 -1.22
CA ASP A 103 -6.24 -10.36 -2.44
C ASP A 103 -5.13 -11.22 -3.10
N GLY A 104 -4.20 -11.75 -2.28
CA GLY A 104 -3.04 -12.53 -2.74
C GLY A 104 -1.77 -11.72 -3.03
N TYR A 105 -1.83 -10.38 -2.98
CA TYR A 105 -0.69 -9.50 -3.16
C TYR A 105 -0.07 -9.08 -1.83
N VAL A 106 1.25 -8.91 -1.83
CA VAL A 106 2.00 -8.26 -0.75
C VAL A 106 2.17 -6.79 -1.09
N ILE A 107 1.68 -5.90 -0.22
CA ILE A 107 1.71 -4.46 -0.39
C ILE A 107 2.72 -3.88 0.61
N VAL A 108 3.75 -3.20 0.11
CA VAL A 108 4.80 -2.61 0.94
C VAL A 108 4.78 -1.10 0.82
N HIS A 109 4.62 -0.42 1.96
CA HIS A 109 4.64 1.04 2.03
C HIS A 109 6.02 1.53 2.46
N TYR A 110 6.54 2.48 1.69
CA TYR A 110 7.84 3.12 1.90
C TYR A 110 7.69 4.64 1.95
N LYS A 111 8.68 5.29 2.56
CA LYS A 111 8.98 6.71 2.38
C LYS A 111 10.25 6.83 1.56
N ALA A 112 10.12 7.26 0.30
CA ALA A 112 11.27 7.49 -0.57
C ALA A 112 11.83 8.90 -0.35
N LYS A 113 13.16 8.98 -0.26
CA LYS A 113 13.94 10.22 -0.07
C LYS A 113 14.60 10.61 -1.40
N TYR A 114 14.51 11.89 -1.72
CA TYR A 114 15.02 12.51 -2.93
C TYR A 114 15.75 13.82 -2.58
N ALA A 115 16.55 14.34 -3.51
CA ALA A 115 17.43 15.49 -3.26
C ALA A 115 16.74 16.79 -2.77
N LYS A 116 15.44 16.97 -3.02
CA LYS A 116 14.65 18.16 -2.65
C LYS A 116 13.48 17.85 -1.69
N GLY A 117 13.25 16.58 -1.33
CA GLY A 117 12.06 16.20 -0.57
C GLY A 117 11.89 14.70 -0.36
N GLN A 118 10.70 14.30 0.08
CA GLN A 118 10.33 12.91 0.33
C GLN A 118 8.85 12.69 -0.05
N ILE A 119 8.49 11.46 -0.38
CA ILE A 119 7.13 11.08 -0.79
C ILE A 119 6.80 9.66 -0.33
N GLY A 120 5.53 9.34 -0.11
CA GLY A 120 5.09 7.97 0.11
C GLY A 120 5.17 7.17 -1.18
N ILE A 121 5.53 5.89 -1.07
CA ILE A 121 5.49 4.93 -2.17
C ILE A 121 4.74 3.71 -1.68
N ARG A 122 3.74 3.27 -2.45
CA ARG A 122 3.13 1.95 -2.30
C ARG A 122 3.59 1.05 -3.42
N MET A 123 4.34 0.02 -3.07
CA MET A 123 4.74 -1.08 -3.96
C MET A 123 3.78 -2.25 -3.76
N VAL A 124 3.40 -2.91 -4.85
CA VAL A 124 2.56 -4.10 -4.84
C VAL A 124 3.30 -5.22 -5.55
N PHE A 125 3.42 -6.36 -4.87
CA PHE A 125 4.10 -7.56 -5.33
C PHE A 125 3.10 -8.72 -5.47
N ASP A 126 3.22 -9.48 -6.55
CA ASP A 126 2.44 -10.70 -6.78
C ASP A 126 3.04 -11.94 -6.06
N GLU A 127 2.43 -13.10 -6.27
CA GLU A 127 2.84 -14.38 -5.66
C GLU A 127 4.24 -14.86 -6.08
N ASP A 128 4.75 -14.41 -7.23
CA ASP A 128 6.13 -14.64 -7.69
C ASP A 128 7.12 -13.59 -7.14
N HIS A 129 6.66 -12.71 -6.24
CA HIS A 129 7.39 -11.59 -5.66
C HIS A 129 7.85 -10.53 -6.68
N LEU A 130 7.17 -10.43 -7.82
CA LEU A 130 7.45 -9.43 -8.86
C LEU A 130 6.57 -8.19 -8.66
N ILE A 131 7.09 -7.02 -9.06
CA ILE A 131 6.34 -5.76 -8.99
C ILE A 131 5.15 -5.83 -9.95
N ALA A 132 3.95 -5.84 -9.39
CA ALA A 132 2.67 -5.76 -10.08
C ALA A 132 2.12 -4.33 -10.12
N GLY A 133 2.58 -3.43 -9.25
CA GLY A 133 2.14 -2.03 -9.24
C GLY A 133 2.98 -1.11 -8.35
N GLN A 134 2.94 0.19 -8.69
CA GLN A 134 3.60 1.27 -7.95
C GLN A 134 2.69 2.51 -7.93
N TRP A 135 2.57 3.14 -6.77
CA TRP A 135 1.88 4.42 -6.59
C TRP A 135 2.71 5.37 -5.72
N PHE A 136 2.50 6.67 -5.92
CA PHE A 136 2.95 7.73 -5.02
C PHE A 136 1.81 8.09 -4.06
N GLU A 137 2.14 8.34 -2.79
CA GLU A 137 1.21 8.66 -1.68
C GLU A 137 1.62 9.94 -0.94
#